data_AF-A0A2V6EP27-F1
#
_entry.id   AF-A0A2V6EP27-F1
#
_cell.length_a   1.000
_cell.length_b   1.000
_cell.length_c   1.000
_cell.angle_alpha   90.00
_cell.angle_beta   90.00
_cell.angle_gamma   90.00
#
_symmetry.space_group_name_H-M   'P 1'
#
loop_
_entity.id
_entity.type
_entity.pdbx_description
1 polymer ?
#
loop_
_entity_poly.entity_id
_entity_poly.type
_entity_poly.pdbx_seq_one_letter_code
_entity_poly.pdbx_strand_id
1 'polypeptide(L)'
;MQITTRGQTPKKKADRNLRFGWWSLLIFLLFGGTLETMHGFKIGWYLDVGNEVRRLMFTLAHAHGTLLALVNIAAGLTARSVVRFDLRPSTSLALIWAAILLPAGFFLGGVVTYGGDPGLGVWLVPVGAILLFYSIARIALDLTTLK
;
A
#
# COMPACT_ATOMS: atom_id res chain seq x y z
N MET A 1 39.38 15.61 -15.04
CA MET A 1 39.15 15.05 -13.69
C MET A 1 37.75 14.45 -13.67
N GLN A 2 37.66 13.15 -13.92
CA GLN A 2 36.42 12.38 -13.99
C GLN A 2 36.15 11.82 -12.59
N ILE A 3 35.03 12.17 -11.96
CA ILE A 3 34.52 11.45 -10.79
C ILE A 3 33.24 10.74 -11.23
N THR A 4 33.33 9.42 -11.24
CA THR A 4 32.38 8.45 -11.72
C THR A 4 31.21 8.27 -10.75
N THR A 5 30.02 8.82 -11.06
CA THR A 5 28.76 8.52 -10.36
C THR A 5 28.12 7.22 -10.84
N ARG A 6 28.82 6.08 -10.75
CA ARG A 6 28.29 4.77 -11.18
C ARG A 6 27.95 3.78 -10.06
N GLY A 7 28.09 4.17 -8.78
CA GLY A 7 27.86 3.28 -7.62
C GLY A 7 26.67 3.61 -6.70
N GLN A 8 25.89 4.67 -6.95
CA GLN A 8 24.88 5.17 -5.98
C GLN A 8 23.41 4.91 -6.35
N THR A 9 23.13 4.35 -7.52
CA THR A 9 21.78 4.17 -8.04
C THR A 9 20.93 3.08 -7.37
N PRO A 10 21.47 1.93 -6.90
CA PRO A 10 20.65 0.90 -6.24
C PRO A 10 20.18 1.33 -4.84
N LYS A 11 21.09 1.92 -4.04
CA LYS A 11 20.81 2.33 -2.65
C LYS A 11 19.66 3.34 -2.56
N LYS A 12 19.65 4.39 -3.39
CA LYS A 12 18.60 5.43 -3.37
C LYS A 12 17.17 4.90 -3.60
N LYS A 13 17.01 3.79 -4.32
CA LYS A 13 15.68 3.25 -4.68
C LYS A 13 15.07 2.46 -3.54
N ALA A 14 15.87 1.63 -2.90
CA ALA A 14 15.47 0.90 -1.69
C ALA A 14 15.02 1.86 -0.59
N ASP A 15 15.68 3.02 -0.48
CA ASP A 15 15.33 4.06 0.48
C ASP A 15 13.92 4.65 0.25
N ARG A 16 13.46 4.70 -1.00
CA ARG A 16 12.14 5.25 -1.34
C ARG A 16 11.01 4.36 -0.82
N ASN A 17 11.02 3.06 -1.15
CA ASN A 17 9.99 2.13 -0.67
C ASN A 17 10.04 1.98 0.85
N LEU A 18 11.23 2.03 1.47
CA LEU A 18 11.36 2.02 2.92
C LEU A 18 10.72 3.25 3.57
N ARG A 19 11.08 4.46 3.12
CA ARG A 19 10.50 5.70 3.66
C ARG A 19 8.99 5.73 3.45
N PHE A 20 8.54 5.42 2.24
CA PHE A 20 7.11 5.36 1.92
C PHE A 20 6.40 4.34 2.81
N GLY A 21 6.95 3.13 2.96
CA GLY A 21 6.37 2.07 3.78
C GLY A 21 6.26 2.45 5.25
N TRP A 22 7.29 3.05 5.85
CA TRP A 22 7.23 3.50 7.26
C TRP A 22 6.24 4.65 7.47
N TRP A 23 6.22 5.64 6.58
CA TRP A 23 5.23 6.73 6.67
C TRP A 23 3.80 6.21 6.45
N SER A 24 3.60 5.31 5.49
CA SER A 24 2.31 4.66 5.24
C SER A 24 1.87 3.86 6.46
N LEU A 25 2.77 3.09 7.08
CA LEU A 25 2.48 2.31 8.28
C LEU A 25 2.01 3.22 9.42
N LEU A 26 2.70 4.34 9.66
CA LEU A 26 2.28 5.32 10.67
C LEU A 26 0.87 5.87 10.36
N ILE A 27 0.60 6.25 9.11
CA ILE A 27 -0.72 6.76 8.70
C ILE A 27 -1.81 5.71 8.93
N PHE A 28 -1.58 4.45 8.53
CA PHE A 28 -2.58 3.40 8.69
C PHE A 28 -2.77 2.96 10.14
N LEU A 29 -1.74 3.03 10.99
CA LEU A 29 -1.89 2.84 12.44
C LEU A 29 -2.77 3.93 13.05
N LEU A 30 -2.54 5.19 12.70
CA LEU A 30 -3.39 6.30 13.16
C LEU A 30 -4.83 6.15 12.65
N PHE A 31 -4.99 5.73 11.40
CA PHE A 31 -6.31 5.45 10.82
C PHE A 31 -7.02 4.31 11.58
N GLY A 32 -6.35 3.19 11.82
CA GLY A 32 -6.88 2.06 12.59
C GLY A 32 -7.29 2.47 14.01
N GLY A 33 -6.43 3.19 14.73
CA GLY A 33 -6.76 3.73 16.05
C GLY A 33 -7.95 4.69 16.02
N THR A 34 -8.13 5.47 14.95
CA THR A 34 -9.32 6.30 14.75
C THR A 34 -10.58 5.44 14.56
N LEU A 35 -10.51 4.36 13.77
CA LEU A 35 -11.62 3.43 13.59
C LEU A 35 -12.00 2.73 14.91
N GLU A 36 -11.01 2.27 15.67
CA GLU A 36 -11.19 1.66 16.99
C GLU A 36 -11.78 2.65 18.00
N THR A 37 -11.37 3.92 17.93
CA THR A 37 -11.94 5.00 18.76
C THR A 37 -13.41 5.21 18.42
N MET A 38 -13.77 5.31 17.12
CA MET A 38 -15.18 5.42 16.70
C MET A 38 -16.00 4.20 17.14
N HIS A 39 -15.40 3.01 17.10
CA HIS A 39 -15.97 1.78 17.64
C HIS A 39 -16.22 1.87 19.15
N GLY A 40 -15.21 2.27 19.94
CA GLY A 40 -15.28 2.34 21.39
C GLY A 40 -16.29 3.37 21.90
N PHE A 41 -16.36 4.54 21.26
CA PHE A 41 -17.31 5.60 21.59
C PHE A 41 -18.70 5.42 20.94
N LYS A 42 -18.88 4.34 20.18
CA LYS A 42 -20.13 4.02 19.48
C LYS A 42 -20.66 5.16 18.59
N ILE A 43 -19.79 5.75 17.80
CA ILE A 43 -20.17 6.86 16.92
C ILE A 43 -21.13 6.35 15.84
N GLY A 44 -22.39 6.82 15.85
CA GLY A 44 -23.47 6.32 14.98
C GLY A 44 -23.18 6.41 13.48
N TRP A 45 -22.49 7.48 13.04
CA TRP A 45 -22.02 7.61 11.66
C TRP A 45 -21.17 6.43 11.16
N TYR A 46 -20.51 5.70 12.07
CA TYR A 46 -19.69 4.54 11.76
C TYR A 46 -20.34 3.21 12.18
N LEU A 47 -21.12 3.20 13.26
CA LEU A 47 -21.67 1.98 13.87
C LEU A 47 -23.15 1.69 13.62
N ASP A 48 -23.96 2.66 13.18
CA ASP A 48 -25.37 2.40 12.94
C ASP A 48 -25.57 1.31 11.89
N VAL A 49 -26.71 0.61 11.95
CA VAL A 49 -27.03 -0.55 11.10
C VAL A 49 -26.96 -0.21 9.61
N GLY A 50 -27.22 1.04 9.22
CA GLY A 50 -27.07 1.48 7.81
C GLY A 50 -25.63 1.63 7.32
N ASN A 51 -24.62 1.55 8.20
CA ASN A 51 -23.22 1.87 7.90
C ASN A 51 -22.31 0.64 7.79
N GLU A 52 -22.86 -0.57 7.61
CA GLU A 52 -22.06 -1.80 7.51
C GLU A 52 -21.06 -1.76 6.35
N VAL A 53 -21.47 -1.25 5.19
CA VAL A 53 -20.62 -1.13 4.01
C VAL A 53 -19.48 -0.14 4.25
N ARG A 54 -19.78 1.03 4.86
CA ARG A 54 -18.76 2.01 5.27
C ARG A 54 -17.74 1.37 6.19
N ARG A 55 -18.22 0.63 7.19
CA ARG A 55 -17.37 -0.06 8.15
C ARG A 55 -16.49 -1.11 7.47
N LEU A 56 -17.07 -1.96 6.63
CA LEU A 56 -16.33 -2.94 5.84
C LEU A 56 -15.26 -2.27 4.96
N MET A 57 -15.64 -1.24 4.22
CA MET A 57 -14.74 -0.50 3.33
C MET A 57 -13.58 0.15 4.09
N PHE A 58 -13.83 0.75 5.26
CA PHE A 58 -12.77 1.34 6.08
C PHE A 58 -11.86 0.26 6.68
N THR A 59 -12.41 -0.89 7.11
CA THR A 59 -11.61 -2.04 7.55
C THR A 59 -10.73 -2.56 6.42
N LEU A 60 -11.25 -2.71 5.21
CA LEU A 60 -10.47 -3.14 4.04
C LEU A 60 -9.38 -2.12 3.70
N ALA A 61 -9.69 -0.83 3.77
CA ALA A 61 -8.72 0.25 3.56
C ALA A 61 -7.57 0.17 4.59
N HIS A 62 -7.90 0.04 5.88
CA HIS A 62 -6.91 -0.10 6.94
C HIS A 62 -6.05 -1.37 6.79
N ALA A 63 -6.69 -2.51 6.54
CA ALA A 63 -6.01 -3.79 6.40
C ALA A 63 -5.04 -3.80 5.20
N HIS A 64 -5.51 -3.40 4.02
CA HIS A 64 -4.66 -3.36 2.82
C HIS A 64 -3.61 -2.27 2.91
N GLY A 65 -3.92 -1.11 3.49
CA GLY A 65 -2.94 -0.06 3.70
C GLY A 65 -1.78 -0.49 4.60
N THR A 66 -2.10 -1.10 5.73
CA THR A 66 -1.11 -1.64 6.67
C THR A 66 -0.27 -2.75 6.03
N LEU A 67 -0.92 -3.73 5.38
CA LEU A 67 -0.22 -4.81 4.70
C LEU A 67 0.71 -4.27 3.60
N LEU A 68 0.24 -3.36 2.75
CA LEU A 68 1.03 -2.83 1.64
C LEU A 68 2.14 -1.88 2.11
N ALA A 69 1.98 -1.21 3.26
CA ALA A 69 3.06 -0.52 3.93
C ALA A 69 4.20 -1.49 4.31
N LEU A 70 3.85 -2.63 4.93
CA LEU A 70 4.82 -3.68 5.26
C LEU A 70 5.46 -4.30 4.01
N VAL A 71 4.71 -4.53 2.94
CA VAL A 71 5.25 -5.04 1.67
C VAL A 71 6.24 -4.04 1.05
N ASN A 72 5.99 -2.73 1.15
CA ASN A 72 6.95 -1.70 0.71
C ASN A 72 8.23 -1.71 1.55
N ILE A 73 8.11 -1.84 2.88
CA ILE A 73 9.27 -2.01 3.77
C ILE A 73 10.06 -3.25 3.38
N ALA A 74 9.39 -4.39 3.23
CA ALA A 74 9.99 -5.66 2.85
C ALA A 74 10.71 -5.55 1.49
N ALA A 75 10.09 -4.97 0.47
CA ALA A 75 10.71 -4.77 -0.84
C ALA A 75 12.00 -3.93 -0.75
N GLY A 76 11.99 -2.87 0.04
CA GLY A 76 13.18 -2.04 0.26
C GLY A 76 14.27 -2.74 1.09
N LEU A 77 13.90 -3.56 2.08
CA LEU A 77 14.86 -4.40 2.82
C LEU A 77 15.46 -5.47 1.91
N THR A 78 14.66 -6.19 1.12
CA THR A 78 15.13 -7.18 0.15
C THR A 78 16.13 -6.56 -0.83
N ALA A 79 15.84 -5.36 -1.35
CA ALA A 79 16.76 -4.62 -2.22
C ALA A 79 18.09 -4.22 -1.57
N ARG A 80 18.15 -4.11 -0.23
CA ARG A 80 19.39 -3.82 0.50
C ARG A 80 20.14 -5.08 0.93
N SER A 81 19.42 -6.16 1.21
CA SER A 81 19.95 -7.36 1.84
C SER A 81 20.33 -8.46 0.84
N VAL A 82 19.67 -8.53 -0.31
CA VAL A 82 19.91 -9.57 -1.31
C VAL A 82 20.97 -9.10 -2.32
N VAL A 83 22.11 -9.77 -2.35
CA VAL A 83 23.20 -9.49 -3.28
C VAL A 83 22.74 -9.73 -4.72
N ARG A 84 23.12 -8.84 -5.65
CA ARG A 84 22.73 -8.85 -7.09
C ARG A 84 21.25 -8.59 -7.39
N PHE A 85 20.41 -8.37 -6.37
CA PHE A 85 19.04 -7.92 -6.58
C PHE A 85 18.97 -6.38 -6.61
N ASP A 86 18.35 -5.80 -7.63
CA ASP A 86 18.01 -4.36 -7.68
C ASP A 86 16.52 -4.19 -7.92
N LEU A 87 15.88 -3.36 -7.09
CA LEU A 87 14.46 -3.07 -7.26
C LEU A 87 14.27 -2.11 -8.44
N ARG A 88 13.77 -2.65 -9.55
CA ARG A 88 13.49 -1.88 -10.78
C ARG A 88 12.61 -0.66 -10.49
N PRO A 89 12.85 0.50 -11.14
CA PRO A 89 12.05 1.71 -10.92
C PRO A 89 10.55 1.52 -11.22
N SER A 90 10.21 0.77 -12.27
CA SER A 90 8.82 0.48 -12.63
C SER A 90 8.13 -0.37 -11.56
N THR A 91 8.80 -1.42 -11.08
CA THR A 91 8.34 -2.29 -9.99
C THR A 91 8.16 -1.52 -8.68
N SER A 92 9.13 -0.69 -8.31
CA SER A 92 9.07 0.16 -7.12
C SER A 92 7.90 1.15 -7.18
N LEU A 93 7.70 1.82 -8.33
CA LEU A 93 6.60 2.77 -8.51
C LEU A 93 5.24 2.07 -8.55
N ALA A 94 5.12 0.96 -9.26
CA ALA A 94 3.88 0.21 -9.32
C ALA A 94 3.47 -0.30 -7.92
N LEU A 95 4.43 -0.73 -7.09
CA LEU A 95 4.16 -1.14 -5.71
C LEU A 95 3.69 0.04 -4.82
N ILE A 96 4.29 1.22 -4.98
CA ILE A 96 3.87 2.43 -4.26
C ILE A 96 2.46 2.84 -4.71
N TRP A 97 2.19 2.86 -6.01
CA TRP A 97 0.86 3.21 -6.52
C TRP A 97 -0.20 2.19 -6.13
N ALA A 98 0.12 0.90 -6.12
CA ALA A 98 -0.79 -0.12 -5.57
C ALA A 98 -1.11 0.15 -4.10
N ALA A 99 -0.10 0.49 -3.29
CA ALA A 99 -0.25 0.84 -1.88
C ALA A 99 -1.02 2.14 -1.62
N ILE A 100 -1.21 2.98 -2.64
CA ILE A 100 -2.06 4.17 -2.57
C ILE A 100 -3.48 3.82 -3.05
N LEU A 101 -3.59 3.27 -4.26
CA LEU A 101 -4.87 3.08 -4.96
C LEU A 101 -5.78 2.06 -4.28
N LEU A 102 -5.24 0.95 -3.76
CA LEU A 102 -6.04 -0.07 -3.08
C LEU A 102 -6.72 0.48 -1.81
N PRO A 103 -5.97 0.98 -0.80
CA PRO A 103 -6.61 1.51 0.39
C PRO A 103 -7.41 2.79 0.13
N ALA A 104 -6.97 3.67 -0.79
CA ALA A 104 -7.75 4.84 -1.15
C ALA A 104 -9.06 4.46 -1.84
N GLY A 105 -9.06 3.44 -2.70
CA GLY A 105 -10.27 2.95 -3.37
C GLY A 105 -11.29 2.40 -2.38
N PHE A 106 -10.85 1.59 -1.43
CA PHE A 106 -11.71 1.13 -0.34
C PHE A 106 -12.20 2.29 0.52
N PHE A 107 -11.31 3.19 0.95
CA PHE A 107 -11.69 4.34 1.78
C PHE A 107 -12.75 5.20 1.08
N LEU A 108 -12.51 5.61 -0.16
CA LEU A 108 -13.45 6.41 -0.95
C LEU A 108 -14.76 5.66 -1.23
N GLY A 109 -14.70 4.34 -1.46
CA GLY A 109 -15.88 3.48 -1.56
C GLY A 109 -16.70 3.40 -0.27
N GLY A 110 -16.07 3.66 0.89
CA GLY A 110 -16.74 3.74 2.18
C GLY A 110 -17.25 5.13 2.56
N VAL A 111 -16.75 6.21 1.95
CA VAL A 111 -17.19 7.59 2.26
C VAL A 111 -18.63 7.82 1.82
N VAL A 112 -18.97 7.44 0.59
CA VAL A 112 -20.32 7.50 0.01
C VAL A 112 -20.75 6.09 -0.34
N THR A 113 -21.92 5.66 0.12
CA THR A 113 -22.45 4.29 -0.09
C THR A 113 -23.86 4.36 -0.67
N TYR A 114 -24.24 3.40 -1.51
CA TYR A 114 -25.52 3.38 -2.21
C TYR A 114 -26.26 2.07 -1.92
N GLY A 115 -27.27 2.09 -1.05
CA GLY A 115 -28.19 0.95 -0.91
C GLY A 115 -27.57 -0.41 -0.57
N GLY A 116 -26.40 -0.43 0.08
CA GLY A 116 -25.63 -1.66 0.35
C GLY A 116 -24.35 -1.80 -0.49
N ASP A 117 -24.17 -0.96 -1.50
CA ASP A 117 -23.01 -0.96 -2.37
C ASP A 117 -21.98 0.11 -1.98
N PRO A 118 -20.68 -0.15 -2.18
CA PRO A 118 -19.65 0.86 -2.03
C PRO A 118 -19.78 1.94 -3.10
N GLY A 119 -19.32 3.15 -2.79
CA GLY A 119 -19.27 4.26 -3.74
C GLY A 119 -18.27 4.04 -4.87
N LEU A 120 -18.32 4.94 -5.86
CA LEU A 120 -17.50 4.88 -7.08
C LEU A 120 -15.98 4.83 -6.84
N GLY A 121 -15.51 5.26 -5.66
CA GLY A 121 -14.10 5.14 -5.29
C GLY A 121 -13.55 3.71 -5.36
N VAL A 122 -14.41 2.70 -5.18
CA VAL A 122 -14.02 1.28 -5.26
C VAL A 122 -13.42 0.90 -6.61
N TRP A 123 -13.71 1.64 -7.69
CA TRP A 123 -13.13 1.39 -9.02
C TRP A 123 -11.61 1.62 -9.09
N LEU A 124 -11.00 2.28 -8.10
CA LEU A 124 -9.54 2.36 -7.99
C LEU A 124 -8.91 1.02 -7.56
N VAL A 125 -9.66 0.17 -6.87
CA VAL A 125 -9.20 -1.13 -6.35
C VAL A 125 -8.68 -2.05 -7.47
N PRO A 126 -9.42 -2.33 -8.57
CA PRO A 126 -8.91 -3.20 -9.63
C PRO A 126 -7.64 -2.65 -10.30
N VAL A 127 -7.53 -1.32 -10.46
CA VAL A 127 -6.31 -0.68 -10.99
C VAL A 127 -5.13 -0.90 -10.05
N GLY A 128 -5.33 -0.65 -8.75
CA GLY A 128 -4.32 -0.90 -7.73
C GLY A 128 -3.91 -2.37 -7.64
N ALA A 129 -4.87 -3.29 -7.78
CA ALA A 129 -4.62 -4.73 -7.79
C ALA A 129 -3.72 -5.14 -8.97
N ILE A 130 -4.00 -4.66 -10.18
CA ILE A 130 -3.16 -4.94 -11.37
C ILE A 130 -1.72 -4.48 -11.14
N LEU A 131 -1.52 -3.28 -10.59
CA LEU A 131 -0.19 -2.77 -10.27
C LEU A 131 0.51 -3.60 -9.19
N LEU A 132 -0.23 -4.07 -8.19
CA LEU A 132 0.30 -4.96 -7.16
C LEU A 132 0.78 -6.28 -7.78
N PHE A 133 -0.09 -6.94 -8.56
CA PHE A 133 0.24 -8.20 -9.25
C PHE A 133 1.48 -8.05 -10.12
N TYR A 134 1.54 -7.00 -10.94
CA TYR A 134 2.73 -6.70 -11.74
C TYR A 134 3.99 -6.58 -10.88
N SER A 135 3.92 -5.82 -9.78
CA SER A 135 5.07 -5.55 -8.94
C SER A 135 5.58 -6.81 -8.23
N ILE A 136 4.67 -7.57 -7.62
CA ILE A 136 5.01 -8.81 -6.90
C ILE A 136 5.53 -9.87 -7.87
N ALA A 137 4.87 -10.07 -9.02
CA ALA A 137 5.33 -11.01 -10.03
C ALA A 137 6.74 -10.66 -10.53
N ARG A 138 7.02 -9.36 -10.75
CA ARG A 138 8.36 -8.91 -11.16
C ARG A 138 9.42 -9.17 -10.09
N ILE A 139 9.14 -8.86 -8.83
CA ILE A 139 10.08 -9.15 -7.72
C ILE A 139 10.36 -10.65 -7.66
N ALA A 140 9.33 -11.49 -7.73
CA ALA A 140 9.49 -12.95 -7.70
C ALA A 140 10.35 -13.46 -8.86
N LEU A 141 10.06 -13.03 -10.09
CA LEU A 141 10.82 -13.42 -11.28
C LEU A 141 12.29 -12.97 -11.22
N ASP A 142 12.52 -11.72 -10.81
CA ASP A 142 13.87 -11.17 -10.70
C ASP A 142 14.69 -11.94 -9.64
N LEU A 143 14.08 -12.31 -8.51
CA LEU A 143 14.72 -13.15 -7.48
C LEU A 143 15.03 -14.57 -7.99
N THR A 144 14.13 -15.20 -8.76
CA THR A 144 14.40 -16.53 -9.32
C THR A 144 15.53 -16.56 -10.35
N THR A 145 15.90 -15.40 -10.90
CA THR A 145 16.97 -15.28 -11.91
C THR A 145 18.35 -15.07 -11.27
N LEU A 146 18.42 -14.89 -9.94
CA LEU A 146 19.68 -14.75 -9.22
C LEU A 146 20.39 -16.11 -9.15
N LYS A 147 21.35 -16.32 -10.04
CA LYS A 147 22.32 -17.41 -10.00
C LYS A 147 23.59 -17.02 -9.25
#